data_AF-A0AAE1F2Y5-F1
#
_entry.id   AF-A0AAE1F2Y5-F1
#
_cell.length_a   1.000
_cell.length_b   1.000
_cell.length_c   1.000
_cell.angle_alpha   90.00
_cell.angle_beta   90.00
_cell.angle_gamma   90.00
#
_symmetry.space_group_name_H-M   'P 1'
#
loop_
_entity.id
_entity.type
_entity.pdbx_description
1 polymer ?
#
loop_
_entity_poly.entity_id
_entity_poly.type
_entity_poly.pdbx_seq_one_letter_code
_entity_poly.pdbx_strand_id
1 'polypeptide(L)'
;MSRPIGPIAWQGKHITDPKEIADVLDEQYVSVYTKPLHNRTTNQSFQCNEGPELYDIDFNTNDIEQAIASIGTYSAAGPDMVPAVLLKRCVPTLTTSLCFLWRSSLDTCQILT
;
A
#
# COMPACT_ATOMS: atom_id res chain seq x y z
N MET A 1 -29.85 -15.19 -5.88
CA MET A 1 -29.96 -14.94 -7.33
C MET A 1 -28.87 -13.95 -7.71
N SER A 2 -27.91 -14.35 -8.55
CA SER A 2 -26.86 -13.46 -9.06
C SER A 2 -27.49 -12.39 -9.94
N ARG A 3 -27.15 -11.12 -9.74
CA ARG A 3 -27.62 -10.02 -10.61
C ARG A 3 -26.79 -10.03 -11.89
N PRO A 4 -27.41 -9.95 -13.08
CA PRO A 4 -26.67 -9.87 -14.33
C PRO A 4 -25.84 -8.57 -14.35
N ILE A 5 -24.61 -8.68 -14.86
CA ILE A 5 -23.73 -7.54 -15.04
C ILE A 5 -24.33 -6.64 -16.12
N GLY A 6 -24.34 -5.32 -15.87
CA GLY A 6 -24.88 -4.36 -16.81
C GLY A 6 -24.01 -4.23 -18.08
N PRO A 7 -24.55 -3.70 -19.18
CA PRO A 7 -23.79 -3.47 -20.40
C PRO A 7 -22.57 -2.58 -20.16
N ILE A 8 -21.45 -2.90 -20.80
CA ILE A 8 -20.21 -2.10 -20.73
C ILE A 8 -19.89 -1.47 -22.08
N ALA A 9 -19.24 -0.32 -22.06
CA ALA A 9 -18.69 0.31 -23.26
C ALA A 9 -17.18 0.03 -23.32
N TRP A 10 -16.74 -0.64 -24.38
CA TRP A 10 -15.34 -1.01 -24.59
C TRP A 10 -14.93 -0.68 -26.03
N GLN A 11 -13.86 0.12 -26.20
CA GLN A 11 -13.35 0.55 -27.52
C GLN A 11 -14.43 1.11 -28.47
N GLY A 12 -15.42 1.83 -27.93
CA GLY A 12 -16.52 2.42 -28.70
C GLY A 12 -17.66 1.45 -29.07
N LYS A 13 -17.60 0.18 -28.65
CA LYS A 13 -18.68 -0.81 -28.80
C LYS A 13 -19.41 -1.02 -27.47
N HIS A 14 -20.73 -1.18 -27.53
CA HIS A 14 -21.53 -1.64 -26.40
C HIS A 14 -21.58 -3.17 -26.37
N ILE A 15 -21.13 -3.74 -25.25
CA ILE A 15 -21.11 -5.18 -25.00
C ILE A 15 -22.20 -5.49 -23.97
N THR A 16 -23.10 -6.40 -24.34
CA THR A 16 -24.26 -6.80 -23.53
C THR A 16 -24.25 -8.27 -23.15
N ASP A 17 -23.46 -9.09 -23.86
CA ASP A 17 -23.36 -10.52 -23.59
C ASP A 17 -22.53 -10.75 -22.31
N PRO A 18 -23.04 -11.48 -21.30
CA PRO A 18 -22.36 -11.68 -20.03
C PRO A 18 -20.98 -12.34 -20.14
N LYS A 19 -20.79 -13.20 -21.15
CA LYS A 19 -19.50 -13.87 -21.37
C LYS A 19 -18.51 -12.89 -21.99
N GLU A 20 -18.92 -12.15 -23.01
CA GLU A 20 -18.07 -11.09 -23.59
C GLU A 20 -17.70 -10.02 -22.54
N ILE A 21 -18.62 -9.68 -21.62
CA ILE A 21 -18.33 -8.78 -20.50
C ILE A 21 -17.25 -9.36 -19.58
N ALA A 22 -17.34 -10.64 -19.24
CA ALA A 22 -16.35 -11.30 -18.39
C ALA A 22 -14.97 -11.36 -19.05
N ASP A 23 -14.92 -11.71 -20.34
CA ASP A 23 -13.67 -11.80 -21.10
C ASP A 23 -12.97 -10.43 -21.19
N VAL A 24 -13.72 -9.34 -21.46
CA VAL A 24 -13.15 -7.98 -21.51
C VAL A 24 -12.63 -7.50 -20.16
N LEU A 25 -13.35 -7.81 -19.07
CA LEU A 25 -12.92 -7.44 -17.74
C LEU A 25 -11.66 -8.22 -17.33
N ASP A 26 -11.56 -9.48 -17.70
CA ASP A 26 -10.36 -10.30 -17.48
C ASP A 26 -9.17 -9.73 -18.25
N GLU A 27 -9.35 -9.41 -19.54
CA GLU A 27 -8.31 -8.76 -20.35
C GLU A 27 -7.83 -7.44 -19.75
N GLN A 28 -8.76 -6.58 -19.34
CA GLN A 28 -8.43 -5.31 -18.70
C GLN A 28 -7.64 -5.55 -17.41
N TYR A 29 -8.09 -6.50 -16.59
CA TYR A 29 -7.44 -6.82 -15.32
C TYR A 29 -6.03 -7.38 -15.54
N VAL A 30 -5.84 -8.31 -16.48
CA VAL A 30 -4.52 -8.88 -16.80
C VAL A 30 -3.58 -7.83 -17.37
N SER A 31 -4.08 -6.88 -18.16
CA SER A 31 -3.26 -5.86 -18.84
C SER A 31 -2.46 -4.95 -17.90
N VAL A 32 -2.95 -4.73 -16.68
CA VAL A 32 -2.28 -3.88 -15.69
C VAL A 32 -1.20 -4.61 -14.89
N TYR A 33 -1.11 -5.94 -15.03
CA TYR A 33 -0.06 -6.73 -14.39
C TYR A 33 1.13 -6.93 -15.32
N THR A 34 2.32 -6.60 -14.81
CA THR A 34 3.57 -6.94 -15.48
C THR A 34 3.78 -8.46 -15.43
N LYS A 35 4.07 -9.07 -16.58
CA LYS A 35 4.55 -10.46 -16.59
C LYS A 35 5.94 -10.49 -15.94
N PRO A 36 6.18 -11.33 -14.90
CA PRO A 36 7.50 -11.43 -14.30
C PRO A 36 8.49 -11.86 -15.38
N LEU A 37 9.65 -11.19 -15.47
CA LEU A 37 10.70 -11.56 -16.42
C LEU A 37 11.16 -13.00 -16.09
N HIS A 38 10.71 -13.96 -16.88
CA HIS A 38 11.21 -15.32 -16.82
C HIS A 38 12.63 -15.31 -17.40
N ASN A 39 13.61 -15.71 -16.59
CA ASN A 39 15.04 -15.81 -16.94
C ASN A 39 15.84 -14.51 -16.90
N ARG A 40 15.78 -13.76 -15.80
CA ARG A 40 16.99 -13.02 -15.39
C ARG A 40 17.80 -13.92 -14.47
N THR A 41 18.63 -14.78 -15.04
CA THR A 41 19.77 -15.33 -14.32
C THR A 41 20.66 -14.13 -14.00
N THR A 42 20.46 -13.52 -12.84
CA THR A 42 21.33 -12.44 -12.37
C THR A 42 22.65 -13.09 -11.98
N ASN A 43 23.51 -13.35 -12.98
CA ASN A 43 24.94 -13.57 -12.76
C ASN A 43 25.64 -12.27 -12.35
N GLN A 44 24.89 -11.17 -12.18
CA GLN A 44 25.32 -10.04 -11.40
C GLN A 44 25.29 -10.49 -9.94
N SER A 45 26.46 -10.89 -9.44
CA SER A 45 26.76 -10.64 -8.03
C SER A 45 26.27 -9.23 -7.75
N PHE A 46 25.39 -9.06 -6.76
CA PHE A 46 25.03 -7.74 -6.28
C PHE A 46 26.36 -7.10 -5.87
N GLN A 47 26.93 -6.28 -6.76
CA GLN A 47 28.05 -5.43 -6.41
C GLN A 47 27.45 -4.48 -5.39
N CYS A 48 27.72 -4.77 -4.11
CA CYS A 48 27.50 -3.83 -3.04
C CYS A 48 28.47 -2.70 -3.34
N ASN A 49 28.04 -1.75 -4.17
CA ASN A 49 28.76 -0.50 -4.35
C ASN A 49 28.91 0.07 -2.94
N GLU A 50 30.11 0.54 -2.58
CA GLU A 50 30.38 1.28 -1.34
C GLU A 50 29.68 2.65 -1.38
N GLY A 51 28.37 2.65 -1.58
CA GLY A 51 27.50 3.79 -1.40
C GLY A 51 27.31 4.07 0.08
N PRO A 52 26.75 5.24 0.43
CA PRO A 52 26.41 5.54 1.81
C PRO A 52 25.52 4.43 2.38
N GLU A 53 26.03 3.75 3.41
CA GLU A 53 25.26 2.76 4.15
C GLU A 53 24.19 3.47 4.98
N LEU A 54 23.01 2.87 5.08
CA LEU A 54 21.95 3.35 5.96
C LEU A 54 22.26 2.87 7.38
N TYR A 55 22.82 3.74 8.21
CA TYR A 55 23.14 3.43 9.60
C TYR A 55 21.97 3.66 10.56
N ASP A 56 21.13 4.66 10.28
CA ASP A 56 20.00 5.04 11.13
C ASP A 56 18.89 5.69 10.30
N ILE A 57 17.68 5.72 10.88
CA ILE A 57 16.50 6.39 10.34
C ILE A 57 16.12 7.51 11.32
N ASP A 58 16.44 8.75 10.93
CA ASP A 58 16.05 9.94 11.68
C ASP A 58 14.59 10.32 11.38
N PHE A 59 13.82 10.57 12.43
CA PHE A 59 12.47 11.11 12.35
C PHE A 59 12.11 11.80 13.67
N ASN A 60 11.09 12.66 13.63
CA ASN A 60 10.57 13.38 14.77
C ASN A 60 9.04 13.34 14.81
N THR A 61 8.46 14.03 15.78
CA THR A 61 7.01 14.09 15.98
C THR A 61 6.26 14.66 14.78
N ASN A 62 6.80 15.68 14.10
CA ASN A 62 6.18 16.26 12.91
C ASN A 62 6.13 15.24 11.75
N ASP A 63 7.14 14.37 11.63
CA ASP A 63 7.13 13.32 10.60
C ASP A 63 6.00 12.30 10.84
N ILE A 64 5.74 11.96 12.10
CA ILE A 64 4.60 11.12 12.50
C ILE A 64 3.26 11.82 12.19
N GLU A 65 3.14 13.11 12.48
CA GLU A 65 1.94 13.89 12.18
C GLU A 65 1.64 13.93 10.68
N GLN A 66 2.67 14.18 9.86
CA GLN A 66 2.55 14.18 8.41
C GLN A 66 2.20 12.79 7.86
N ALA A 67 2.81 11.73 8.41
CA ALA A 67 2.49 10.36 8.04
C ALA A 67 1.01 10.05 8.32
N ILE A 68 0.49 10.39 9.50
CA ILE A 68 -0.93 10.18 9.83
C ILE A 68 -1.84 11.06 8.95
N ALA A 69 -1.44 12.31 8.68
CA ALA A 69 -2.21 13.21 7.82
C ALA A 69 -2.37 12.67 6.39
N SER A 70 -1.33 11.99 5.87
CA SER A 70 -1.30 11.38 4.53
C SER A 70 -2.30 10.23 4.33
N ILE A 71 -2.75 9.59 5.41
CA ILE A 71 -3.72 8.49 5.37
C ILE A 71 -5.06 9.01 4.83
N GLY A 72 -5.74 8.27 3.97
CA GLY A 72 -7.11 8.62 3.55
C GLY A 72 -8.07 8.67 4.75
N THR A 73 -8.81 9.77 4.93
CA THR A 73 -9.71 9.95 6.09
C THR A 73 -10.79 8.86 6.20
N TYR A 74 -11.24 8.34 5.05
CA TYR A 74 -12.26 7.29 4.96
C TYR A 74 -11.66 5.94 4.51
N SER A 75 -10.36 5.76 4.69
CA SER A 75 -9.73 4.45 4.48
C SER A 75 -10.31 3.43 5.45
N ALA A 76 -10.44 2.19 4.99
CA ALA A 76 -10.86 1.08 5.83
C ALA A 76 -9.92 0.92 7.03
N ALA A 77 -10.48 0.56 8.18
CA ALA A 77 -9.69 0.24 9.36
C ALA A 77 -8.80 -0.98 9.09
N GLY A 78 -7.62 -0.99 9.70
CA GLY A 78 -6.71 -2.13 9.66
C GLY A 78 -7.22 -3.30 10.51
N PRO A 79 -6.39 -4.35 10.70
CA PRO A 79 -6.72 -5.47 11.58
C PRO A 79 -6.90 -5.06 13.05
N ASP A 80 -6.40 -3.87 13.43
CA ASP A 80 -6.57 -3.24 14.74
C ASP A 80 -7.98 -2.65 14.97
N MET A 81 -8.81 -2.60 13.94
CA MET A 81 -10.16 -2.02 13.95
C MET A 81 -10.18 -0.53 14.32
N VAL A 82 -9.06 0.19 14.17
CA VAL A 82 -8.97 1.64 14.43
C VAL A 82 -9.28 2.41 13.15
N PRO A 83 -10.37 3.20 13.09
CA PRO A 83 -10.67 4.00 11.90
C PRO A 83 -9.67 5.15 11.71
N ALA A 84 -9.30 5.43 10.45
CA ALA A 84 -8.39 6.52 10.12
C ALA A 84 -8.88 7.89 10.64
N VAL A 85 -10.20 8.14 10.59
CA VAL A 85 -10.80 9.36 11.14
C VAL A 85 -10.58 9.52 12.64
N LEU A 86 -10.55 8.42 13.40
CA LEU A 86 -10.30 8.45 14.84
C LEU A 86 -8.82 8.73 15.10
N LEU A 87 -7.94 8.00 14.41
CA LEU A 87 -6.49 8.19 14.50
C LEU A 87 -6.11 9.65 14.23
N LYS A 88 -6.65 10.25 13.16
CA LYS A 88 -6.43 11.66 12.79
C LYS A 88 -6.88 12.66 13.85
N ARG A 89 -7.96 12.37 14.58
CA ARG A 89 -8.45 13.25 15.66
C ARG A 89 -7.58 13.15 16.92
N CYS A 90 -6.96 12.00 17.13
CA CYS A 90 -6.12 11.73 18.30
C CYS A 90 -4.64 12.06 18.07
N VAL A 91 -4.25 12.54 16.89
CA VAL A 91 -2.85 12.89 16.56
C VAL A 91 -2.16 13.69 17.65
N PRO A 92 -2.68 14.85 18.12
CA PRO A 92 -1.96 15.69 19.09
C PRO A 92 -1.61 14.98 20.40
N THR A 93 -2.40 13.97 20.78
CA THR A 93 -2.18 13.17 21.99
C THR A 93 -1.32 11.93 21.76
N LEU A 94 -1.28 11.40 20.54
CA LEU A 94 -0.59 10.14 20.22
C LEU A 94 0.82 10.35 19.68
N THR A 95 1.10 11.50 19.04
CA THR A 95 2.35 11.75 18.31
C THR A 95 3.58 11.46 19.16
N THR A 96 3.65 11.97 20.40
CA THR A 96 4.82 11.78 21.26
C THR A 96 5.03 10.30 21.62
N SER A 97 3.97 9.61 22.01
CA SER A 97 4.04 8.19 22.37
C SER A 97 4.40 7.31 21.18
N LEU A 98 3.83 7.58 20.01
CA LEU A 98 4.17 6.86 18.78
C LEU A 98 5.63 7.12 18.40
N CYS A 99 6.10 8.36 18.45
CA CYS A 99 7.49 8.68 18.14
C CYS A 99 8.46 7.89 19.03
N PHE A 100 8.19 7.82 20.33
CA PHE A 100 8.99 7.03 21.27
C PHE A 100 8.93 5.53 21.01
N LEU A 101 7.73 5.00 20.73
CA LEU A 101 7.51 3.58 20.41
C LEU A 101 8.32 3.16 19.19
N TRP A 102 8.23 3.94 18.11
CA TRP A 102 8.96 3.69 16.88
C TRP A 102 10.46 3.77 17.09
N ARG A 103 10.94 4.79 17.82
CA ARG A 103 12.38 4.95 18.06
C ARG A 103 12.94 3.78 18.85
N SER A 104 12.24 3.40 19.91
CA SER A 104 12.62 2.27 20.74
C SER A 104 12.58 0.94 19.97
N SER A 105 11.61 0.76 19.06
CA SER A 105 11.51 -0.46 18.25
C SER A 105 12.64 -0.57 17.22
N LEU A 106 13.04 0.55 16.61
CA LEU A 106 14.16 0.62 15.67
C LEU A 106 15.51 0.40 16.36
N ASP A 107 15.69 0.96 17.56
CA ASP A 107 16.93 0.84 18.33
C ASP A 107 17.15 -0.57 18.89
N THR A 108 16.07 -1.26 19.29
CA THR A 108 16.14 -2.58 19.95
C THR A 108 15.93 -3.74 18.99
N CYS A 109 15.53 -3.47 17.75
CA CYS A 109 15.08 -4.47 16.78
C CYS A 109 13.96 -5.39 17.32
N GLN A 110 13.15 -4.88 18.25
CA GLN A 110 12.01 -5.60 18.84
C GLN A 110 10.73 -4.80 18.63
N ILE A 111 9.63 -5.50 18.35
CA ILE A 111 8.31 -4.87 18.29
C ILE A 111 7.85 -4.68 19.74
N LEU A 112 7.86 -3.44 20.21
CA LEU A 112 7.25 -3.09 21.48
C LEU A 112 5.74 -3.00 21.26
N THR A 113 5.02 -4.05 21.66
CA THR A 113 3.56 -4.16 21.61
C THR A 113 2.93 -3.89 22.96
#